data_AF-A0A957B463-F1
#
_entry.id   AF-A0A957B463-F1
#
_cell.length_a   1.000
_cell.length_b   1.000
_cell.length_c   1.000
_cell.angle_alpha   90.00
_cell.angle_beta   90.00
_cell.angle_gamma   90.00
#
_symmetry.space_group_name_H-M   'P 1'
#
loop_
_entity.id
_entity.type
_entity.pdbx_description
1 polymer ?
#
loop_
_entity_poly.entity_id
_entity_poly.type
_entity_poly.pdbx_seq_one_letter_code
_entity_poly.pdbx_strand_id
1 'polypeptide(L)'
;APKEAMPKLPVARALWEPKPNFKDALAAWIYAGGAHHTGFSLDVTAEHMNDFADMAGIEFLRIGDGTEIYDFKNELRWNDLYYALAQGL
;
A
#
# COMPACT_ATOMS: atom_id res chain seq x y z
N ALA A 1 -2.07 -15.28 16.06
CA ALA A 1 -2.98 -14.70 17.08
C ALA A 1 -2.18 -13.80 18.01
N PRO A 2 -2.77 -12.75 18.63
CA PRO A 2 -2.07 -11.93 19.62
C PRO A 2 -1.53 -12.82 20.75
N LYS A 3 -0.29 -12.58 21.18
CA LYS A 3 0.33 -13.36 22.27
C LYS A 3 -0.37 -13.13 23.61
N GLU A 4 -0.96 -11.96 23.79
CA GLU A 4 -1.63 -11.55 25.03
C GLU A 4 -3.12 -11.27 24.80
N ALA A 5 -3.94 -11.60 25.79
CA ALA A 5 -5.35 -11.22 25.80
C ALA A 5 -5.50 -9.69 25.90
N MET A 6 -6.48 -9.11 25.20
CA MET A 6 -6.86 -7.70 25.38
C MET A 6 -8.27 -7.63 25.98
N PRO A 7 -8.43 -7.90 27.30
CA PRO A 7 -9.75 -8.06 27.93
C PRO A 7 -10.57 -6.77 27.97
N LYS A 8 -9.94 -5.60 27.80
CA LYS A 8 -10.59 -4.30 27.82
C LYS A 8 -10.88 -3.71 26.43
N LEU A 9 -10.49 -4.38 25.34
CA LEU A 9 -10.73 -3.88 23.99
C LEU A 9 -12.15 -4.26 23.55
N PRO A 10 -13.11 -3.32 23.47
CA PRO A 10 -14.53 -3.64 23.29
C PRO A 10 -14.93 -3.86 21.82
N VAL A 11 -13.96 -3.91 20.91
CA VAL A 11 -14.16 -4.00 19.46
C VAL A 11 -13.34 -5.14 18.85
N ALA A 12 -13.83 -5.66 17.73
CA ALA A 12 -13.06 -6.59 16.90
C ALA A 12 -11.80 -5.89 16.35
N ARG A 13 -10.75 -6.66 16.08
CA ARG A 13 -9.49 -6.12 15.54
C ARG A 13 -8.80 -7.12 14.63
N ALA A 14 -8.06 -6.59 13.67
CA ALA A 14 -7.05 -7.30 12.91
C ALA A 14 -5.66 -6.85 13.38
N LEU A 15 -4.71 -7.78 13.40
CA LEU A 15 -3.30 -7.49 13.66
C LEU A 15 -2.48 -8.13 12.56
N TRP A 16 -1.56 -7.37 11.97
CA TRP A 16 -0.67 -7.84 10.93
C TRP A 16 0.69 -7.15 11.07
N GLU A 17 1.71 -7.78 10.50
CA GLU A 17 3.04 -7.18 10.34
C GLU A 17 3.18 -6.74 8.88
N PRO A 18 3.28 -5.42 8.60
CA PRO A 18 3.40 -4.96 7.23
C PRO A 18 4.78 -5.28 6.66
N LYS A 19 4.81 -5.63 5.37
CA LYS A 19 6.04 -5.84 4.61
C LYS A 19 6.54 -4.53 3.99
N PRO A 20 7.85 -4.35 3.80
CA PRO A 20 8.93 -5.29 4.14
C PRO A 20 9.22 -5.32 5.65
N ASN A 21 8.98 -4.19 6.33
CA ASN A 21 8.98 -4.06 7.78
C ASN A 21 8.13 -2.84 8.18
N PHE A 22 7.88 -2.67 9.48
CA PHE A 22 7.03 -1.60 10.00
C PHE A 22 7.48 -0.19 9.60
N LYS A 23 8.78 0.12 9.67
CA LYS A 23 9.26 1.49 9.39
C LYS A 23 9.12 1.82 7.91
N ASP A 24 9.57 0.93 7.03
CA ASP A 24 9.61 1.21 5.60
C ASP A 24 8.22 1.13 4.97
N ALA A 25 7.38 0.19 5.39
CA ALA A 25 6.00 0.12 4.90
C ALA A 25 5.21 1.40 5.21
N LEU A 26 5.33 1.91 6.44
CA LEU A 26 4.65 3.15 6.85
C LEU A 26 5.24 4.38 6.16
N ALA A 27 6.56 4.44 6.01
CA ALA A 27 7.21 5.52 5.29
C ALA A 27 6.74 5.58 3.83
N ALA A 28 6.75 4.45 3.12
CA ALA A 28 6.26 4.36 1.75
C ALA A 28 4.78 4.78 1.65
N TRP A 29 3.93 4.29 2.56
CA TRP A 29 2.51 4.66 2.62
C TRP A 29 2.28 6.17 2.79
N ILE A 30 3.03 6.80 3.70
CA ILE A 30 2.95 8.24 3.94
C ILE A 30 3.48 9.03 2.74
N TYR A 31 4.57 8.60 2.11
CA TYR A 31 5.10 9.26 0.92
C TYR A 31 4.13 9.20 -0.27
N ALA A 32 3.43 8.08 -0.44
CA ALA A 32 2.37 7.92 -1.44
C ALA A 32 1.05 8.64 -1.07
N GLY A 33 0.96 9.28 0.10
CA GLY A 33 -0.25 9.96 0.54
C GLY A 33 -1.41 9.02 0.89
N GLY A 34 -1.11 7.78 1.27
CA GLY A 34 -2.12 6.76 1.54
C GLY A 34 -3.08 7.11 2.69
N ALA A 35 -4.34 6.73 2.54
CA ALA A 35 -5.39 7.01 3.52
C ALA A 35 -5.25 6.22 4.83
N HIS A 36 -5.91 6.68 5.89
CA HIS A 36 -6.02 5.95 7.16
C HIS A 36 -7.12 4.88 7.15
N HIS A 37 -8.12 5.03 6.28
CA HIS A 37 -9.12 4.00 6.00
C HIS A 37 -8.64 3.09 4.87
N THR A 38 -8.75 1.78 5.06
CA THR A 38 -8.31 0.77 4.09
C THR A 38 -9.33 -0.36 3.97
N GLY A 39 -9.31 -1.05 2.83
CA GLY A 39 -9.93 -2.37 2.69
C GLY A 39 -8.92 -3.45 3.08
N PHE A 40 -9.27 -4.29 4.05
CA PHE A 40 -8.47 -5.46 4.43
C PHE A 40 -9.04 -6.72 3.78
N SER A 41 -8.20 -7.50 3.10
CA SER A 41 -8.61 -8.73 2.43
C SER A 41 -7.59 -9.85 2.62
N LEU A 42 -8.07 -11.07 2.78
CA LEU A 42 -7.25 -12.30 2.81
C LEU A 42 -7.25 -13.03 1.45
N ASP A 43 -8.22 -12.72 0.57
CA ASP A 43 -8.43 -13.41 -0.71
C ASP A 43 -7.93 -12.59 -1.91
N VAL A 44 -7.92 -11.26 -1.79
CA VAL A 44 -7.47 -10.37 -2.87
C VAL A 44 -5.94 -10.26 -2.84
N THR A 45 -5.31 -10.54 -3.98
CA THR A 45 -3.84 -10.47 -4.15
C THR A 45 -3.41 -9.11 -4.71
N ALA A 46 -2.11 -8.81 -4.61
CA ALA A 46 -1.54 -7.60 -5.23
C ALA A 46 -1.65 -7.64 -6.77
N GLU A 47 -1.61 -8.83 -7.39
CA GLU A 47 -1.80 -9.01 -8.83
C GLU A 47 -3.21 -8.61 -9.26
N HIS A 48 -4.25 -9.06 -8.55
CA HIS A 48 -5.62 -8.64 -8.84
C HIS A 48 -5.80 -7.11 -8.78
N MET A 49 -5.14 -6.45 -7.83
CA MET A 49 -5.21 -4.98 -7.69
C MET A 49 -4.43 -4.26 -8.80
N ASN A 50 -3.29 -4.80 -9.23
CA ASN A 50 -2.54 -4.29 -10.38
C ASN A 50 -3.37 -4.38 -11.65
N ASP A 51 -3.94 -5.56 -11.93
CA ASP A 51 -4.78 -5.78 -13.11
C ASP A 51 -5.99 -4.83 -13.14
N PHE A 52 -6.62 -4.61 -11.99
CA PHE A 52 -7.71 -3.64 -11.86
C PHE A 52 -7.25 -2.22 -12.20
N ALA A 53 -6.09 -1.81 -11.68
CA ALA A 53 -5.54 -0.48 -11.93
C ALA A 53 -5.20 -0.28 -13.41
N ASP A 54 -4.62 -1.30 -14.05
CA ASP A 54 -4.34 -1.31 -15.50
C ASP A 54 -5.63 -1.17 -16.32
N MET A 55 -6.68 -1.92 -15.97
CA MET A 55 -7.99 -1.83 -16.64
C MET A 55 -8.64 -0.45 -16.47
N ALA A 56 -8.48 0.14 -15.28
CA ALA A 56 -9.06 1.45 -14.95
C ALA A 56 -8.21 2.64 -15.43
N GLY A 57 -6.97 2.40 -15.87
CA GLY A 57 -6.03 3.44 -16.27
C GLY A 57 -5.57 4.33 -15.11
N ILE A 58 -5.39 3.76 -13.92
CA ILE A 58 -4.95 4.47 -12.71
C ILE A 58 -3.61 3.92 -12.20
N GLU A 59 -2.87 4.75 -11.46
CA GLU A 59 -1.62 4.33 -10.83
C GLU A 59 -1.81 3.20 -9.80
N PHE A 60 -0.93 2.21 -9.86
CA PHE A 60 -0.75 1.21 -8.83
C PHE A 60 0.67 1.27 -8.27
N LEU A 61 0.77 1.29 -6.93
CA LEU A 61 2.04 1.27 -6.20
C LEU A 61 2.04 0.09 -5.23
N ARG A 62 3.03 -0.78 -5.35
CA ARG A 62 3.15 -1.95 -4.48
C ARG A 62 4.11 -1.71 -3.32
N ILE A 63 3.59 -1.83 -2.10
CA ILE A 63 4.40 -1.89 -0.88
C ILE A 63 4.40 -3.34 -0.39
N GLY A 64 5.57 -3.99 -0.39
CA GLY A 64 5.68 -5.41 -0.06
C GLY A 64 7.12 -5.87 0.14
N ASP A 65 7.33 -7.19 0.03
CA ASP A 65 8.68 -7.75 0.06
C ASP A 65 9.50 -7.19 -1.12
N GLY A 66 10.64 -6.55 -0.82
CA GLY A 66 11.51 -5.90 -1.82
C GLY A 66 11.32 -4.39 -1.99
N THR A 67 10.37 -3.76 -1.29
CA THR A 67 10.24 -2.29 -1.32
C THR A 67 11.43 -1.62 -0.63
N GLU A 68 12.20 -0.85 -1.40
CA GLU A 68 13.25 0.03 -0.90
C GLU A 68 12.81 1.49 -1.01
N ILE A 69 12.94 2.27 0.06
CA ILE A 69 12.37 3.63 0.13
C ILE A 69 12.96 4.58 -0.93
N TYR A 70 14.24 4.39 -1.26
CA TYR A 70 14.88 5.20 -2.30
C TYR A 70 14.22 4.96 -3.67
N ASP A 71 14.04 3.71 -4.04
CA ASP A 71 13.45 3.32 -5.33
C ASP A 71 11.97 3.68 -5.38
N PHE A 72 11.22 3.44 -4.30
CA PHE A 72 9.81 3.79 -4.20
C PHE A 72 9.56 5.30 -4.41
N LYS A 73 10.44 6.16 -3.89
CA LYS A 73 10.36 7.61 -4.12
C LYS A 73 10.65 8.00 -5.56
N ASN A 74 11.51 7.25 -6.25
CA ASN A 74 11.79 7.49 -7.65
C ASN A 74 10.60 7.05 -8.51
N GLU A 75 10.01 5.89 -8.22
CA GLU A 75 8.80 5.38 -8.86
C GLU A 75 7.66 6.42 -8.79
N LEU A 76 7.37 6.97 -7.60
CA LEU A 76 6.39 8.04 -7.43
C LEU A 76 6.63 9.23 -8.37
N ARG A 77 7.88 9.69 -8.50
CA ARG A 77 8.21 10.86 -9.33
C ARG A 77 8.08 10.56 -10.83
N TRP A 78 8.45 9.35 -11.24
CA TRP A 78 8.35 8.92 -12.63
C TRP A 78 6.89 8.72 -13.04
N ASN A 79 6.11 8.10 -12.15
CA ASN A 79 4.69 7.86 -12.36
C ASN A 79 3.90 9.17 -12.40
N ASP A 80 4.16 10.12 -11.49
CA ASP A 80 3.48 11.43 -11.49
C ASP A 80 3.59 12.13 -12.85
N LEU A 81 4.79 12.12 -13.45
CA LEU A 81 4.99 12.63 -14.80
C LEU A 81 4.27 11.80 -15.87
N TYR A 82 4.38 10.46 -15.81
CA TYR A 82 3.74 9.57 -16.78
C TYR A 82 2.21 9.76 -16.80
N TYR A 83 1.56 9.77 -15.64
CA TYR A 83 0.11 9.90 -15.55
C TYR A 83 -0.36 11.32 -15.89
N ALA A 84 0.43 12.36 -15.59
CA ALA A 84 0.13 13.71 -16.08
C ALA A 84 0.14 13.76 -17.62
N LEU A 85 1.19 13.24 -18.26
CA LEU A 85 1.30 13.20 -19.73
C LEU A 85 0.20 12.33 -20.37
N ALA A 86 -0.08 11.16 -19.79
CA ALA A 86 -1.12 10.26 -20.29
C ALA A 86 -2.53 10.88 -20.23
N GLN A 87 -2.76 11.81 -19.28
CA GLN A 87 -4.02 12.55 -19.13
C GLN A 87 -4.06 13.85 -19.97
N GLY A 88 -3.06 14.09 -20.81
CA GLY A 88 -3.05 15.20 -21.76
C GLY A 88 -2.32 16.46 -21.30
N LEU A 89 -1.41 16.34 -20.33
CA LEU A 89 -0.36 17.33 -20.10
C LEU A 89 0.71 17.27 -21.20
#